data_AF-A0A920KE77-F1
#
_entry.id   AF-A0A920KE77-F1
#
_cell.length_a   1.000
_cell.length_b   1.000
_cell.length_c   1.000
_cell.angle_alpha   90.00
_cell.angle_beta   90.00
_cell.angle_gamma   90.00
#
_symmetry.space_group_name_H-M   'P 1'
#
loop_
_entity.id
_entity.type
_entity.pdbx_description
1 polymer ?
#
loop_
_entity_poly.entity_id
_entity_poly.type
_entity_poly.pdbx_seq_one_letter_code
_entity_poly.pdbx_strand_id
1 'polypeptide(L)'
;MKKYDVVVLTDSRYVNPLKTNTYISNVLREDELVINALKEKNLSVVKKDWNDSIFDWETTRSILFRSTWDYFDKFELFKKWFNKTKNKCLMINSTETIEWNIDKHYLLDLQEHQIPIPNSEFIKRGSSIDLSLLMQKKLE
;
A
#
# COMPACT_ATOMS: atom_id res chain seq x y z
N MET A 1 1.65 -15.67 -22.52
CA MET A 1 0.53 -14.72 -22.65
C MET A 1 0.11 -14.29 -21.26
N LYS A 2 -0.16 -13.01 -21.02
CA LYS A 2 -0.64 -12.54 -19.70
C LYS A 2 -2.07 -13.08 -19.48
N LYS A 3 -2.32 -13.66 -18.31
CA LYS A 3 -3.61 -14.26 -17.90
C LYS A 3 -4.57 -13.21 -17.34
N TYR A 4 -4.02 -12.18 -16.68
CA TYR A 4 -4.79 -11.10 -16.07
C TYR A 4 -4.31 -9.76 -16.64
N ASP A 5 -5.26 -8.86 -16.87
CA ASP A 5 -4.95 -7.47 -17.19
C ASP A 5 -4.60 -6.71 -15.91
N VAL A 6 -5.37 -6.90 -14.84
CA VAL A 6 -5.17 -6.22 -13.56
C VAL A 6 -5.25 -7.19 -12.40
N VAL A 7 -4.25 -7.15 -11.52
CA VAL A 7 -4.35 -7.74 -10.18
C VAL A 7 -4.65 -6.64 -9.18
N VAL A 8 -5.78 -6.76 -8.48
CA VAL A 8 -6.13 -5.89 -7.36
C VAL A 8 -5.50 -6.48 -6.10
N LEU A 9 -4.52 -5.78 -5.52
CA LEU A 9 -3.79 -6.23 -4.35
C LEU A 9 -4.49 -5.87 -3.06
N THR A 10 -4.54 -6.86 -2.18
CA THR A 10 -4.99 -6.74 -0.80
C THR A 10 -4.03 -7.52 0.11
N ASP A 11 -4.28 -7.55 1.41
CA ASP A 11 -3.66 -8.51 2.31
C ASP A 11 -4.56 -9.74 2.55
N SER A 12 -3.97 -10.80 3.12
CA SER A 12 -4.64 -12.08 3.36
C SER A 12 -6.01 -12.00 4.05
N ARG A 13 -6.26 -10.98 4.89
CA ARG A 13 -7.50 -10.84 5.66
C ARG A 13 -8.70 -10.56 4.77
N TYR A 14 -8.49 -9.92 3.63
CA TYR A 14 -9.58 -9.47 2.75
C TYR A 14 -9.65 -10.24 1.42
N VAL A 15 -8.87 -11.29 1.24
CA VAL A 15 -9.00 -12.17 0.06
C VAL A 15 -10.33 -12.93 0.12
N ASN A 16 -10.48 -13.81 1.11
CA ASN A 16 -11.66 -14.64 1.35
C ASN A 16 -11.89 -14.84 2.87
N PRO A 17 -12.31 -13.80 3.62
CA PRO A 17 -12.49 -13.91 5.06
C PRO A 17 -13.60 -14.90 5.44
N LEU A 18 -13.34 -15.76 6.44
CA LEU A 18 -14.33 -16.71 6.96
C LEU A 18 -15.43 -16.04 7.79
N LYS A 19 -15.13 -14.89 8.40
CA LYS A 19 -16.05 -14.07 9.19
C LYS A 19 -15.92 -12.63 8.76
N THR A 20 -17.05 -11.94 8.63
CA THR A 20 -17.10 -10.53 8.28
C THR A 20 -17.75 -9.73 9.41
N ASN A 21 -17.37 -8.45 9.49
CA ASN A 21 -18.04 -7.42 10.26
C ASN A 21 -18.24 -6.20 9.33
N THR A 22 -18.87 -5.13 9.82
CA THR A 22 -19.14 -3.94 8.99
C THR A 22 -17.88 -3.39 8.31
N TYR A 23 -16.74 -3.38 9.02
CA TYR A 23 -15.48 -2.90 8.46
C TYR A 23 -14.97 -3.80 7.32
N ILE A 24 -14.90 -5.11 7.54
CA ILE A 24 -14.48 -6.07 6.50
C ILE A 24 -15.43 -6.01 5.30
N SER A 25 -16.74 -5.94 5.55
CA SER A 25 -17.74 -5.84 4.48
C SER A 25 -17.53 -4.59 3.62
N ASN A 26 -17.17 -3.45 4.22
CA ASN A 26 -16.85 -2.23 3.46
C ASN A 26 -15.61 -2.41 2.58
N VAL A 27 -14.53 -2.99 3.11
CA VAL A 27 -13.31 -3.27 2.33
C VAL A 27 -13.62 -4.19 1.14
N LEU A 28 -14.35 -5.28 1.38
CA LEU A 28 -14.75 -6.21 0.33
C LEU A 28 -15.62 -5.54 -0.73
N ARG A 29 -16.55 -4.67 -0.30
CA ARG A 29 -17.45 -3.94 -1.19
C ARG A 29 -16.69 -2.94 -2.06
N GLU A 30 -15.73 -2.20 -1.51
CA GLU A 30 -14.88 -1.29 -2.27
C GLU A 30 -14.05 -2.02 -3.32
N ASP A 31 -13.43 -3.14 -2.95
CA ASP A 31 -12.66 -3.95 -3.90
C ASP A 31 -13.56 -4.51 -5.01
N GLU A 32 -14.75 -4.99 -4.66
CA GLU A 32 -15.75 -5.47 -5.63
C GLU A 32 -16.16 -4.37 -6.62
N LEU A 33 -16.41 -3.14 -6.15
CA LEU A 33 -16.74 -2.01 -7.01
C LEU A 33 -15.66 -1.74 -8.05
N VAL A 34 -14.40 -1.72 -7.64
CA VAL A 34 -13.25 -1.53 -8.55
C VAL A 34 -13.13 -2.70 -9.53
N ILE A 35 -13.24 -3.93 -9.05
CA ILE A 35 -13.15 -5.13 -9.90
C ILE A 35 -14.26 -5.14 -10.95
N ASN A 36 -15.50 -4.82 -10.56
CA ASN A 36 -16.63 -4.79 -11.48
C ASN A 36 -16.46 -3.68 -12.52
N ALA A 37 -16.05 -2.48 -12.12
CA ALA A 37 -15.79 -1.38 -13.05
C ALA A 37 -14.70 -1.74 -14.09
N LEU A 38 -13.64 -2.44 -13.68
CA LEU A 38 -12.59 -2.90 -14.59
C LEU A 38 -13.10 -4.02 -15.53
N LYS A 39 -13.91 -4.96 -15.03
CA LYS A 39 -14.54 -6.01 -15.85
C LYS A 39 -15.52 -5.44 -16.88
N GLU A 40 -16.27 -4.40 -16.53
CA GLU A 40 -17.14 -3.67 -17.47
C GLU A 40 -16.37 -3.01 -18.62
N LYS A 41 -15.06 -2.78 -18.45
CA LYS A 41 -14.13 -2.36 -19.51
C LYS A 41 -13.52 -3.56 -20.26
N ASN A 42 -14.07 -4.76 -20.10
CA ASN A 42 -13.60 -6.02 -20.68
C ASN A 42 -12.18 -6.43 -20.26
N LEU A 43 -11.74 -6.03 -19.05
CA LEU A 43 -10.45 -6.44 -18.50
C LEU A 43 -10.58 -7.74 -17.68
N SER A 44 -9.60 -8.63 -17.81
CA SER A 44 -9.43 -9.78 -16.93
C SER A 44 -8.84 -9.33 -15.59
N VAL A 45 -9.60 -9.50 -14.51
CA VAL A 45 -9.25 -8.96 -13.18
C VAL A 45 -9.30 -10.04 -12.11
N VAL A 46 -8.31 -10.05 -11.21
CA VAL A 46 -8.30 -10.92 -10.04
C VAL A 46 -7.86 -10.17 -8.79
N LYS A 47 -8.45 -10.49 -7.64
CA LYS A 47 -8.00 -10.00 -6.33
C LYS A 47 -6.99 -10.97 -5.72
N LYS A 48 -5.87 -10.48 -5.20
CA LYS A 48 -4.81 -11.31 -4.61
C LYS A 48 -4.19 -10.70 -3.36
N ASP A 49 -3.79 -11.58 -2.45
CA ASP A 49 -2.85 -11.22 -1.39
C ASP A 49 -1.52 -10.82 -2.03
N TRP A 50 -0.95 -9.68 -1.65
CA TRP A 50 0.38 -9.28 -2.10
C TRP A 50 1.44 -10.32 -1.73
N ASN A 51 1.25 -11.05 -0.64
CA ASN A 51 2.16 -12.10 -0.18
C ASN A 51 1.72 -13.52 -0.59
N ASP A 52 0.91 -13.66 -1.65
CA ASP A 52 0.54 -14.96 -2.21
C ASP A 52 1.78 -15.66 -2.80
N SER A 53 2.32 -16.64 -2.06
CA SER A 53 3.55 -17.37 -2.43
C SER A 53 3.41 -18.27 -3.66
N ILE A 54 2.18 -18.60 -4.07
CA ILE A 54 1.91 -19.48 -5.22
C ILE A 54 1.49 -18.70 -6.47
N PHE A 55 1.25 -17.39 -6.36
CA PHE A 55 0.85 -16.57 -7.50
C PHE A 55 2.06 -16.11 -8.32
N ASP A 56 2.03 -16.40 -9.62
CA ASP A 56 3.05 -15.93 -10.55
C ASP A 56 2.70 -14.52 -11.08
N TRP A 57 3.44 -13.52 -10.59
CA TRP A 57 3.28 -12.12 -10.97
C TRP A 57 3.63 -11.83 -12.44
N GLU A 58 4.34 -12.72 -13.13
CA GLU A 58 4.55 -12.59 -14.57
C GLU A 58 3.29 -12.87 -15.38
N THR A 59 2.25 -13.45 -14.77
CA THR A 59 0.98 -13.70 -15.44
C THR A 59 0.05 -12.49 -15.51
N THR A 60 0.36 -11.36 -14.85
CA THR A 60 -0.44 -10.13 -14.93
C THR A 60 0.22 -9.03 -15.75
N ARG A 61 -0.58 -8.19 -16.42
CA ARG A 61 -0.09 -6.97 -17.09
C ARG A 61 0.17 -5.86 -16.08
N SER A 62 -0.73 -5.65 -15.12
CA SER A 62 -0.58 -4.62 -14.10
C SER A 62 -1.05 -5.04 -12.71
N ILE A 63 -0.67 -4.22 -11.73
CA ILE A 63 -0.97 -4.35 -10.30
C ILE A 63 -1.54 -3.02 -9.79
N LEU A 64 -2.65 -3.09 -9.06
CA LEU A 64 -3.27 -1.99 -8.34
C LEU A 64 -3.19 -2.23 -6.83
N PHE A 65 -2.51 -1.34 -6.10
CA PHE A 65 -2.46 -1.39 -4.63
C PHE A 65 -3.80 -0.91 -4.04
N ARG A 66 -4.40 -1.71 -3.14
CA ARG A 66 -5.58 -1.33 -2.36
C ARG A 66 -5.31 -1.51 -0.87
N SER A 67 -5.79 -2.61 -0.29
CA SER A 67 -5.81 -2.89 1.15
C SER A 67 -4.64 -3.77 1.60
N THR A 68 -3.41 -3.45 1.16
CA THR A 68 -2.17 -4.14 1.57
C THR A 68 -1.70 -3.66 2.96
N TRP A 69 -2.61 -3.61 3.93
CA TRP A 69 -2.41 -2.87 5.18
C TRP A 69 -1.63 -3.62 6.25
N ASP A 70 -1.11 -4.81 5.98
CA ASP A 70 -0.20 -5.53 6.86
C ASP A 70 1.28 -5.38 6.45
N TYR A 71 1.57 -4.56 5.43
CA TYR A 71 2.94 -4.41 4.93
C TYR A 71 3.90 -3.86 5.99
N PHE A 72 3.44 -2.97 6.86
CA PHE A 72 4.30 -2.35 7.88
C PHE A 72 4.66 -3.34 9.00
N ASP A 73 3.77 -4.28 9.32
CA ASP A 73 4.05 -5.38 10.24
C ASP A 73 5.05 -6.38 9.62
N LYS A 74 5.08 -6.46 8.29
CA LYS A 74 5.88 -7.40 7.49
C LYS A 74 6.86 -6.68 6.56
N PHE A 75 7.44 -5.57 7.00
CA PHE A 75 8.15 -4.65 6.12
C PHE A 75 9.27 -5.30 5.29
N GLU A 76 10.11 -6.13 5.92
CA GLU A 76 11.19 -6.82 5.21
C GLU A 76 10.66 -7.79 4.14
N LEU A 77 9.53 -8.44 4.41
CA LEU A 77 8.88 -9.35 3.46
C LEU A 77 8.27 -8.55 2.30
N PHE A 78 7.59 -7.44 2.60
CA PHE A 78 7.05 -6.52 1.61
C PHE A 78 8.15 -5.97 0.71
N LYS A 79 9.26 -5.50 1.28
CA LYS A 79 10.40 -4.98 0.52
C LYS A 79 11.00 -6.03 -0.41
N LYS A 80 11.14 -7.28 0.05
CA LYS A 80 11.61 -8.38 -0.80
C LYS A 80 10.65 -8.68 -1.94
N TRP A 81 9.35 -8.79 -1.64
CA TRP A 81 8.32 -9.00 -2.65
C TRP A 81 8.29 -7.85 -3.67
N PHE A 82 8.25 -6.61 -3.21
CA PHE A 82 8.16 -5.42 -4.06
C PHE A 82 9.34 -5.36 -5.04
N ASN A 83 10.58 -5.55 -4.56
CA ASN A 83 11.75 -5.56 -5.42
C ASN A 83 11.75 -6.69 -6.45
N LYS A 84 11.21 -7.87 -6.10
CA LYS A 84 11.08 -9.00 -7.02
C LYS A 84 9.98 -8.77 -8.07
N THR A 85 8.92 -8.07 -7.70
CA THR A 85 7.69 -7.95 -8.49
C THR A 85 7.68 -6.70 -9.38
N LYS A 86 8.32 -5.60 -8.97
CA LYS A 86 8.25 -4.29 -9.63
C LYS A 86 8.67 -4.26 -11.11
N ASN A 87 9.49 -5.22 -11.54
CA ASN A 87 9.95 -5.32 -12.92
C ASN A 87 9.21 -6.39 -13.76
N LYS A 88 8.23 -7.11 -13.18
CA LYS A 88 7.50 -8.21 -13.85
C LYS A 88 6.19 -7.79 -14.51
N CYS A 89 5.64 -6.67 -14.05
CA CYS A 89 4.37 -6.11 -14.48
C CYS A 89 4.34 -4.61 -14.18
N LEU A 90 3.40 -3.89 -14.79
CA LEU A 90 3.19 -2.48 -14.52
C LEU A 90 2.62 -2.27 -13.10
N MET A 91 3.30 -1.46 -12.29
CA MET A 91 2.72 -0.94 -11.05
C MET A 91 1.88 0.30 -11.40
N ILE A 92 0.56 0.29 -11.12
CA ILE A 92 -0.33 1.43 -11.46
C ILE A 92 0.08 2.69 -10.69
N ASN A 93 0.50 2.53 -9.44
CA ASN A 93 1.26 3.55 -8.72
C ASN A 93 2.73 3.34 -9.10
N SER A 94 3.43 4.38 -9.55
CA SER A 94 4.81 4.21 -10.00
C SER A 94 5.70 3.70 -8.86
N THR A 95 6.76 2.97 -9.22
CA THR A 95 7.70 2.41 -8.26
C THR A 95 8.35 3.49 -7.41
N GLU A 96 8.66 4.62 -8.02
CA GLU A 96 9.26 5.80 -7.39
C GLU A 96 8.29 6.40 -6.38
N THR A 97 7.00 6.48 -6.73
CA THR A 97 5.97 7.02 -5.83
C THR A 97 5.82 6.14 -4.59
N ILE A 98 5.79 4.82 -4.79
CA ILE A 98 5.68 3.85 -3.69
C ILE A 98 6.92 3.92 -2.79
N GLU A 99 8.12 3.93 -3.37
CA GLU A 99 9.37 4.02 -2.60
C GLU A 99 9.50 5.34 -1.85
N TRP A 100 9.02 6.43 -2.43
CA TRP A 100 9.02 7.75 -1.80
C TRP A 100 8.04 7.82 -0.62
N ASN A 101 6.79 7.37 -0.79
CA ASN A 101 5.76 7.55 0.24
C ASN A 101 5.69 6.45 1.30
N ILE A 102 6.46 5.36 1.16
CA ILE A 102 6.50 4.28 2.16
C ILE A 102 7.10 4.73 3.49
N ASP A 103 7.93 5.78 3.46
CA ASP A 103 8.52 6.41 4.63
C ASP A 103 7.97 7.82 4.80
N LYS A 104 7.43 8.14 5.99
CA LYS A 104 6.80 9.43 6.29
C LYS A 104 7.73 10.65 6.18
N HIS A 105 9.04 10.48 5.98
CA HIS A 105 9.92 11.61 5.65
C HIS A 105 9.50 12.34 4.36
N TYR A 106 8.67 11.72 3.50
CA TYR A 106 8.03 12.40 2.36
C TYR A 106 7.26 13.68 2.76
N LEU A 107 6.81 13.78 4.02
CA LEU A 107 6.14 14.98 4.53
C LEU A 107 7.08 16.20 4.54
N LEU A 108 8.39 16.01 4.74
CA LEU A 108 9.37 17.10 4.66
C LEU A 108 9.43 17.65 3.23
N ASP A 109 9.52 16.77 2.24
CA ASP A 109 9.52 17.16 0.83
C ASP A 109 8.23 17.92 0.47
N LEU A 110 7.07 17.49 0.98
CA LEU A 110 5.80 18.21 0.79
C LEU A 110 5.85 19.62 1.41
N GLN A 111 6.39 19.75 2.62
CA GLN A 111 6.56 21.03 3.30
C GLN A 111 7.51 21.97 2.54
N GLU A 112 8.63 21.45 2.00
CA GLU A 112 9.56 22.20 1.15
C GLU A 112 8.89 22.75 -0.11
N HIS A 113 7.89 22.04 -0.63
CA HIS A 113 7.04 22.47 -1.74
C HIS A 113 5.82 23.30 -1.31
N GLN A 114 5.80 23.80 -0.07
CA GLN A 114 4.74 24.66 0.48
C GLN A 114 3.36 23.98 0.54
N ILE A 115 3.33 22.64 0.57
CA ILE A 115 2.10 21.87 0.79
C ILE A 115 1.86 21.76 2.30
N PRO A 116 0.67 22.14 2.81
CA PRO A 116 0.38 22.03 4.24
C PRO A 116 0.46 20.59 4.73
N ILE A 117 1.23 20.35 5.80
CA ILE A 117 1.31 19.08 6.50
C ILE A 117 0.93 19.26 7.97
N PRO A 118 0.55 18.18 8.69
CA PRO A 118 0.47 18.23 10.14
C PRO A 118 1.85 18.58 10.74
N ASN A 119 1.87 19.39 11.81
CA ASN A 119 3.11 19.74 12.51
C ASN A 119 3.86 18.49 12.97
N SER A 120 4.94 18.15 12.27
CA SER A 120 5.63 16.87 12.38
C SER A 120 7.05 17.06 12.90
N GLU A 121 7.43 16.21 13.86
CA GLU A 121 8.78 16.16 14.43
C GLU A 121 9.34 14.75 14.19
N PHE A 122 10.55 14.67 13.61
CA PHE A 122 11.18 13.41 13.24
C PHE A 122 12.24 13.01 14.27
N ILE A 123 11.91 12.03 15.11
CA ILE A 123 12.80 11.56 16.16
C ILE A 123 13.54 10.29 15.68
N LYS A 124 14.86 10.38 15.58
CA LYS A 124 15.70 9.24 15.17
C LYS A 124 15.68 8.14 16.24
N ARG A 125 15.74 6.88 15.80
CA ARG A 125 15.90 5.73 16.69
C ARG A 125 17.14 5.92 17.57
N GLY A 126 16.99 5.67 18.87
CA GLY A 126 18.06 5.87 19.85
C GLY A 126 18.18 7.31 20.38
N SER A 127 17.32 8.22 19.94
CA SER A 127 17.21 9.54 20.55
C SER A 127 16.81 9.44 22.03
N SER A 128 17.40 10.31 22.86
CA SER A 128 17.07 10.48 24.28
C SER A 128 16.21 11.72 24.55
N ILE A 129 15.54 12.26 23.52
CA ILE A 129 14.67 13.43 23.66
C ILE A 129 13.51 13.11 24.60
N ASP A 130 13.29 13.98 25.58
CA ASP A 130 12.15 13.90 26.48
C ASP A 130 10.87 14.35 25.77
N LEU A 131 9.81 13.53 25.88
CA LEU A 131 8.55 13.80 25.20
C LEU A 131 7.86 15.08 25.73
N SER A 132 7.99 15.38 27.02
CA SER A 132 7.37 16.58 27.60
C SER A 132 8.03 17.86 27.06
N LEU A 133 9.36 17.86 26.92
CA LEU A 133 10.09 18.97 26.29
C LEU A 133 9.69 19.15 24.82
N LEU A 134 9.51 18.05 24.09
CA LEU A 134 9.09 18.11 22.68
C LEU A 134 7.68 18.70 22.53
N MET A 135 6.77 18.37 23.45
CA MET A 135 5.40 18.89 23.42
C MET A 135 5.31 20.38 23.81
N GLN A 136 6.19 20.86 24.70
CA GLN A 136 6.24 22.27 25.10
C GLN A 136 6.67 23.21 23.97
N LYS A 137 7.59 22.77 23.10
CA LYS A 137 8.05 23.54 21.92
C LYS A 137 6.95 23.94 20.92
N LYS A 138 5.76 23.33 21.00
CA LYS A 138 4.67 23.50 20.02
C LYS A 138 3.58 24.48 20.45
N LEU A 139 3.72 25.15 21.60
CA LEU A 139 2.74 26.13 22.12
C LEU A 139 3.13 27.60 21.84
N GLU A 140 4.22 27.84 21.11
CA GLU A 140 4.68 29.15 20.63
C GLU A 140 4.54 29.25 19.11
#